data_AF-A0A553Z1Q7-F1
#
_entry.id   AF-A0A553Z1Q7-F1
#
_cell.length_a   1.000
_cell.length_b   1.000
_cell.length_c   1.000
_cell.angle_alpha   90.00
_cell.angle_beta   90.00
_cell.angle_gamma   90.00
#
_symmetry.space_group_name_H-M   'P 1'
#
loop_
_entity.id
_entity.type
_entity.pdbx_description
1 polymer ?
#
loop_
_entity_poly.entity_id
_entity_poly.type
_entity_poly.pdbx_seq_one_letter_code
_entity_poly.pdbx_strand_id
1 'polypeptide(L)'
;MERRDVLTLSAATGAAGALALGPVRFAAAAPAPGNGGGDGATLTRTVRGHLPPGTPDHVYVPVEVPPGVREIAVAYRYDRPDVPEGTVGNACDIGIFDERGTAPGGRGFRGWSGGARSAFFVRADDATPGYLPGP
;
A
#
# COMPACT_ATOMS: atom_id res chain seq x y z
N MET A 1 -6.59 19.15 -6.40
CA MET A 1 -6.63 19.58 -4.98
C MET A 1 -6.07 18.44 -4.14
N GLU A 2 -4.76 18.46 -3.84
CA GLU A 2 -4.12 17.46 -2.96
C GLU A 2 -4.57 17.71 -1.52
N ARG A 3 -5.36 16.80 -0.95
CA ARG A 3 -5.50 16.73 0.51
C ARG A 3 -4.29 15.99 1.06
N ARG A 4 -3.54 16.68 1.92
CA ARG A 4 -2.42 16.12 2.66
C ARG A 4 -3.01 15.44 3.89
N ASP A 5 -3.02 14.12 3.90
CA ASP A 5 -3.51 13.33 5.02
C ASP A 5 -2.32 12.90 5.90
N VAL A 6 -2.41 13.15 7.20
CA VAL A 6 -1.38 12.80 8.19
C VAL A 6 -1.69 11.43 8.75
N LEU A 7 -0.67 10.57 8.87
CA LEU A 7 -0.81 9.30 9.59
C LEU A 7 -0.93 9.54 11.08
N THR A 8 -2.10 9.23 11.64
CA THR A 8 -2.29 9.13 13.08
C THR A 8 -2.29 7.65 13.47
N LEU A 9 -1.31 7.26 14.28
CA LEU A 9 -1.20 5.91 14.82
C LEU A 9 -2.21 5.74 15.96
N SER A 10 -3.27 4.98 15.73
CA SER A 10 -4.24 4.63 16.76
C SER A 10 -3.87 3.26 17.33
N ALA A 11 -3.25 3.19 18.51
CA ALA A 11 -3.03 1.94 19.20
C ALA A 11 -4.36 1.47 19.83
N ALA A 12 -5.00 0.46 19.26
CA ALA A 12 -6.06 -0.27 19.95
C ALA A 12 -5.40 -1.28 20.91
N THR A 13 -5.44 -0.99 22.21
CA THR A 13 -4.95 -1.89 23.25
C THR A 13 -5.88 -3.10 23.38
N GLY A 14 -5.50 -4.24 22.81
CA GLY A 14 -6.17 -5.52 23.06
C GLY A 14 -6.04 -6.54 21.93
N ALA A 15 -5.37 -7.66 22.22
CA ALA A 15 -4.98 -8.77 21.34
C ALA A 15 -3.91 -8.41 20.30
N ALA A 16 -3.16 -9.42 19.81
CA ALA A 16 -2.08 -9.30 18.82
C ALA A 16 -2.61 -8.86 17.44
N GLY A 17 -3.21 -7.66 17.40
CA GLY A 17 -3.74 -7.01 16.22
C GLY A 17 -2.67 -6.11 15.65
N ALA A 18 -2.40 -6.29 14.36
CA ALA A 18 -1.48 -5.44 13.63
C ALA A 18 -1.92 -3.97 13.71
N LEU A 19 -0.94 -3.07 13.86
CA LEU A 19 -1.20 -1.63 13.82
C LEU A 19 -1.70 -1.28 12.40
N ALA A 20 -2.94 -0.81 12.35
CA ALA A 20 -3.54 -0.28 11.13
C ALA A 20 -3.56 1.24 11.22
N LEU A 21 -2.98 1.87 10.21
CA LEU A 21 -3.06 3.31 10.04
C LEU A 21 -4.50 3.71 9.62
N GLY A 22 -4.88 4.98 9.82
CA GLY A 22 -6.17 5.48 9.32
C GLY A 22 -6.33 5.20 7.81
N PRO A 23 -7.54 4.85 7.33
CA PRO A 23 -7.72 4.38 5.96
C PRO A 23 -7.42 5.49 4.94
N VAL A 24 -6.69 5.12 3.88
CA VAL A 24 -6.48 5.97 2.71
C VAL A 24 -7.69 5.83 1.80
N ARG A 25 -8.33 6.96 1.50
CA ARG A 25 -9.55 7.00 0.70
C ARG A 25 -9.35 7.75 -0.61
N PHE A 26 -9.89 7.17 -1.67
CA PHE A 26 -9.99 7.79 -2.98
C PHE A 26 -11.45 8.13 -3.27
N ALA A 27 -11.69 9.26 -3.96
CA ALA A 27 -13.02 9.54 -4.47
C ALA A 27 -13.35 8.56 -5.60
N ALA A 28 -14.60 8.11 -5.69
CA ALA A 28 -15.03 7.25 -6.80
C ALA A 28 -14.84 7.96 -8.15
N ALA A 29 -14.33 7.23 -9.14
CA ALA A 29 -14.35 7.70 -10.51
C ALA A 29 -15.81 7.75 -10.97
N ALA A 30 -16.29 8.92 -11.39
CA ALA A 30 -17.60 9.02 -12.01
C ALA A 30 -17.58 8.30 -13.37
N PRO A 31 -18.55 7.42 -13.68
CA PRO A 31 -18.66 6.86 -15.01
C PRO A 31 -18.94 8.01 -15.99
N ALA A 32 -18.02 8.27 -16.92
CA ALA A 32 -18.23 9.25 -17.97
C ALA A 32 -19.37 8.77 -18.88
N PRO A 33 -20.37 9.62 -19.21
CA PRO A 33 -21.42 9.24 -20.14
C PRO A 33 -20.88 9.23 -21.57
N GLY A 34 -20.79 8.04 -22.17
CA GLY A 34 -20.74 7.85 -23.63
C GLY A 34 -19.35 7.81 -24.28
N ASN A 35 -19.17 6.77 -25.11
CA ASN A 35 -18.17 6.49 -26.15
C ASN A 35 -16.94 7.39 -26.29
N GLY A 36 -15.77 6.81 -26.01
CA GLY A 36 -14.46 7.31 -26.43
C GLY A 36 -13.39 6.96 -25.40
N GLY A 37 -12.26 6.41 -25.84
CA GLY A 37 -11.13 6.03 -24.98
C GLY A 37 -10.52 7.22 -24.25
N GLY A 38 -11.18 7.65 -23.18
CA GLY A 38 -10.64 8.60 -22.23
C GLY A 38 -9.67 7.88 -21.31
N ASP A 39 -8.43 8.40 -21.24
CA ASP A 39 -7.48 8.04 -20.21
C ASP A 39 -8.17 8.17 -18.85
N GLY A 40 -8.41 7.05 -18.18
CA GLY A 40 -9.00 7.04 -16.86
C GLY A 40 -8.17 7.92 -15.94
N ALA A 41 -8.81 8.82 -15.20
CA ALA A 41 -8.09 9.74 -14.33
C ALA A 41 -7.27 8.96 -13.28
N THR A 42 -5.95 9.12 -13.28
CA THR A 42 -5.09 8.62 -12.22
C THR A 42 -5.32 9.43 -10.95
N LEU A 43 -5.66 8.75 -9.86
CA LEU A 43 -5.77 9.37 -8.54
C LEU A 43 -4.58 8.97 -7.68
N THR A 44 -3.85 9.97 -7.18
CA THR A 44 -2.71 9.75 -6.28
C THR A 44 -3.01 10.30 -4.89
N ARG A 45 -2.59 9.53 -3.87
CA ARG A 45 -2.58 9.93 -2.47
C ARG A 45 -1.22 9.60 -1.88
N THR A 46 -0.65 10.56 -1.14
CA THR A 46 0.61 10.37 -0.45
C THR A 46 0.36 10.42 1.05
N VAL A 47 0.95 9.46 1.74
CA VAL A 47 0.79 9.25 3.17
C VAL A 47 2.18 9.28 3.79
N ARG A 48 2.33 9.98 4.92
CA ARG A 48 3.63 10.17 5.60
C ARG A 48 3.47 9.92 7.09
N GLY A 49 4.49 9.30 7.69
CA GLY A 49 4.53 9.01 9.12
C GLY A 49 5.91 8.53 9.54
N HIS A 50 6.04 8.20 10.82
CA HIS A 50 7.27 7.69 11.44
C HIS A 50 6.93 6.43 12.23
N LEU A 51 7.71 5.36 12.02
CA LEU A 51 7.61 4.12 12.78
C LEU A 51 8.78 4.09 13.77
N PRO A 52 8.54 4.20 15.09
CA PRO A 52 9.62 4.15 16.07
C PRO A 52 10.20 2.73 16.20
N PRO A 53 11.43 2.60 16.73
CA PRO A 53 11.99 1.29 17.09
C PRO A 53 11.02 0.49 17.98
N GLY A 54 10.90 -0.81 17.72
CA GLY A 54 9.95 -1.70 18.41
C GLY A 54 8.54 -1.72 17.82
N THR A 55 8.29 -1.03 16.71
CA THR A 55 7.08 -1.23 15.88
C THR A 55 7.01 -2.69 15.40
N PRO A 56 5.81 -3.29 15.26
CA PRO A 56 5.66 -4.62 14.68
C PRO A 56 6.30 -4.74 13.30
N ASP A 57 6.73 -5.95 12.93
CA ASP A 57 7.35 -6.25 11.64
C ASP A 57 6.49 -5.88 10.43
N HIS A 58 5.16 -5.86 10.61
CA HIS A 58 4.19 -5.49 9.59
C HIS A 58 3.25 -4.42 10.11
N VAL A 59 3.17 -3.31 9.38
CA VAL A 59 2.19 -2.23 9.59
C VAL A 59 1.27 -2.18 8.38
N TYR A 60 -0.03 -2.31 8.61
CA TYR A 60 -1.00 -2.28 7.51
C TYR A 60 -1.50 -0.87 7.25
N VAL A 61 -1.60 -0.53 5.97
CA VAL A 61 -2.23 0.70 5.48
C VAL A 61 -3.53 0.30 4.80
N PRO A 62 -4.69 0.43 5.45
CA PRO A 62 -5.97 0.14 4.83
C PRO A 62 -6.21 1.13 3.67
N VAL A 63 -6.57 0.61 2.50
CA VAL A 63 -6.90 1.42 1.32
C VAL A 63 -8.32 1.07 0.88
N GLU A 64 -9.19 2.07 0.85
CA GLU A 64 -10.52 1.91 0.27
C GLU A 64 -10.43 2.21 -1.23
N VAL A 65 -10.54 1.16 -2.04
CA VAL A 65 -10.49 1.23 -3.51
C VAL A 65 -11.92 1.36 -4.06
N PRO A 66 -12.28 2.47 -4.71
CA PRO A 66 -13.61 2.63 -5.27
C PRO A 66 -13.88 1.66 -6.44
N PRO A 67 -15.15 1.36 -6.74
CA PRO A 67 -15.51 0.64 -7.96
C PRO A 67 -14.96 1.33 -9.22
N GLY A 68 -14.61 0.54 -10.23
CA GLY A 68 -14.13 1.04 -11.53
C GLY A 68 -12.63 1.33 -11.60
N VAL A 69 -11.87 1.12 -10.51
CA VAL A 69 -10.40 1.16 -10.55
C VAL A 69 -9.86 -0.04 -11.30
N ARG A 70 -8.92 0.21 -12.24
CA ARG A 70 -8.34 -0.81 -13.12
C ARG A 70 -6.89 -1.16 -12.77
N GLU A 71 -6.26 -0.33 -11.96
CA GLU A 71 -4.87 -0.47 -11.54
C GLU A 71 -4.68 0.11 -10.14
N ILE A 72 -3.94 -0.61 -9.30
CA ILE A 72 -3.39 -0.10 -8.06
C ILE A 72 -1.87 -0.04 -8.24
N ALA A 73 -1.31 1.17 -8.16
CA ALA A 73 0.13 1.39 -8.16
C ALA A 73 0.55 1.97 -6.81
N VAL A 74 1.56 1.38 -6.18
CA VAL A 74 2.07 1.80 -4.88
C VAL A 74 3.56 2.03 -4.98
N ALA A 75 4.02 3.14 -4.42
CA ALA A 75 5.43 3.46 -4.27
C ALA A 75 5.67 4.08 -2.89
N TYR A 76 6.86 3.84 -2.34
CA TYR A 76 7.24 4.41 -1.05
C TYR A 76 8.68 4.93 -1.06
N ARG A 77 8.97 5.77 -0.07
CA ARG A 77 10.31 6.23 0.28
C ARG A 77 10.41 6.24 1.80
N TYR A 78 11.62 6.03 2.30
CA TYR A 78 11.92 5.99 3.73
C TYR A 78 13.35 6.44 3.98
N ASP A 79 13.62 6.82 5.22
CA ASP A 79 14.95 7.27 5.64
C ASP A 79 15.91 6.09 5.75
N ARG A 80 17.01 6.19 5.02
CA ARG A 80 18.13 5.24 5.02
C ARG A 80 19.43 5.98 5.32
N PRO A 81 19.68 6.34 6.60
CA PRO A 81 20.93 6.96 6.98
C PRO A 81 22.11 6.00 6.76
N ASP A 82 23.28 6.55 6.45
CA ASP A 82 24.51 5.78 6.38
C ASP A 82 24.82 5.15 7.74
N VAL A 83 25.24 3.90 7.73
CA VAL A 83 25.64 3.16 8.93
C VAL A 83 27.12 2.76 8.84
N PRO A 84 27.82 2.59 9.98
CA PRO A 84 29.20 2.12 9.97
C PRO A 84 29.37 0.81 9.20
N GLU A 85 30.55 0.63 8.60
CA GLU A 85 30.87 -0.60 7.87
C GLU A 85 30.62 -1.85 8.74
N GLY A 86 30.00 -2.87 8.15
CA GLY A 86 29.59 -4.09 8.86
C GLY A 86 28.27 -4.00 9.62
N THR A 87 27.63 -2.82 9.66
CA THR A 87 26.30 -2.64 10.27
C THR A 87 25.20 -2.81 9.23
N VAL A 88 24.12 -3.51 9.58
CA VAL A 88 22.93 -3.61 8.74
C VAL A 88 22.16 -2.29 8.83
N GLY A 89 21.94 -1.63 7.69
CA GLY A 89 21.17 -0.39 7.61
C GLY A 89 19.65 -0.62 7.65
N ASN A 90 18.89 0.47 7.54
CA ASN A 90 17.43 0.39 7.48
C ASN A 90 16.99 -0.34 6.20
N ALA A 91 16.10 -1.32 6.36
CA ALA A 91 15.36 -1.96 5.29
C ALA A 91 13.87 -1.76 5.50
N CYS A 92 13.13 -1.64 4.41
CA CYS A 92 11.68 -1.57 4.41
C CYS A 92 11.18 -2.40 3.24
N ASP A 93 10.18 -3.22 3.50
CA ASP A 93 9.59 -4.12 2.52
C ASP A 93 8.19 -3.62 2.16
N ILE A 94 7.71 -3.98 0.97
CA ILE A 94 6.38 -3.62 0.53
C ILE A 94 5.63 -4.82 -0.06
N GLY A 95 4.37 -4.94 0.28
CA GLY A 95 3.45 -5.97 -0.21
C GLY A 95 2.00 -5.50 -0.13
N ILE A 96 1.09 -6.34 -0.60
CA ILE A 96 -0.34 -6.04 -0.59
C ILE A 96 -1.18 -7.28 -0.32
N PHE A 97 -2.25 -7.07 0.44
CA PHE A 97 -3.35 -8.01 0.59
C PHE A 97 -4.62 -7.37 0.01
N ASP A 98 -5.54 -8.19 -0.46
CA ASP A 98 -6.87 -7.76 -0.88
C ASP A 98 -7.92 -7.91 0.24
N GLU A 99 -9.17 -7.65 -0.08
CA GLU A 99 -10.30 -7.65 0.85
C GLU A 99 -10.58 -9.02 1.50
N ARG A 100 -9.99 -10.10 1.00
CA ARG A 100 -10.11 -11.46 1.57
C ARG A 100 -9.23 -11.64 2.81
N GLY A 101 -8.49 -10.60 3.22
CA GLY A 101 -7.86 -10.49 4.54
C GLY A 101 -6.34 -10.66 4.55
N THR A 102 -5.72 -10.30 5.67
CA THR A 102 -4.26 -10.18 5.84
C THR A 102 -3.61 -11.36 6.58
N ALA A 103 -4.31 -12.49 6.69
CA ALA A 103 -3.78 -13.66 7.37
C ALA A 103 -2.56 -14.22 6.61
N PRO A 104 -1.45 -14.56 7.28
CA PRO A 104 -0.32 -15.24 6.65
C PRO A 104 -0.77 -16.54 5.97
N GLY A 105 -0.40 -16.73 4.69
CA GLY A 105 -0.86 -17.85 3.88
C GLY A 105 -2.35 -17.82 3.51
N GLY A 106 -3.06 -16.74 3.86
CA GLY A 106 -4.46 -16.52 3.55
C GLY A 106 -4.71 -16.16 2.08
N ARG A 107 -5.99 -16.23 1.68
CA ARG A 107 -6.41 -15.99 0.28
C ARG A 107 -6.24 -14.54 -0.17
N GLY A 108 -6.06 -13.60 0.76
CA GLY A 108 -5.90 -12.19 0.41
C GLY A 108 -4.50 -11.82 -0.03
N PHE A 109 -3.49 -12.67 0.12
CA PHE A 109 -2.12 -12.32 -0.28
C PHE A 109 -2.02 -12.08 -1.79
N ARG A 110 -1.51 -10.90 -2.18
CA ARG A 110 -1.36 -10.52 -3.60
C ARG A 110 0.07 -10.42 -4.06
N GLY A 111 1.04 -10.39 -3.16
CA GLY A 111 2.44 -10.28 -3.54
C GLY A 111 3.25 -9.43 -2.58
N TRP A 112 4.56 -9.57 -2.71
CA TRP A 112 5.55 -8.97 -1.84
C TRP A 112 6.83 -8.73 -2.64
N SER A 113 7.37 -7.51 -2.62
CA SER A 113 8.62 -7.14 -3.29
C SER A 113 9.86 -7.33 -2.43
N GLY A 114 9.70 -7.27 -1.11
CA GLY A 114 10.79 -7.20 -0.16
C GLY A 114 11.53 -5.87 -0.28
N GLY A 115 12.79 -5.88 0.14
CA GLY A 115 13.69 -4.74 -0.07
C GLY A 115 14.15 -4.56 -1.52
N ALA A 116 13.73 -5.44 -2.44
CA ALA A 116 14.21 -5.44 -3.83
C ALA A 116 13.58 -4.32 -4.68
N ARG A 117 12.38 -3.83 -4.31
CA ARG A 117 11.68 -2.77 -5.06
C ARG A 117 11.02 -1.77 -4.12
N SER A 118 11.04 -0.50 -4.53
CA SER A 118 10.33 0.58 -3.83
C SER A 118 8.95 0.89 -4.41
N ALA A 119 8.52 0.15 -5.43
CA ALA A 119 7.23 0.32 -6.09
C ALA A 119 6.75 -0.96 -6.78
N PHE A 120 5.43 -1.11 -6.89
CA PHE A 120 4.76 -2.17 -7.64
C PHE A 120 3.42 -1.68 -8.20
N PHE A 121 2.86 -2.44 -9.14
CA PHE A 121 1.48 -2.29 -9.61
C PHE A 121 0.77 -3.64 -9.71
N VAL A 122 -0.57 -3.60 -9.59
CA VAL A 122 -1.47 -4.74 -9.83
C VAL A 122 -2.65 -4.26 -10.68
N ARG A 123 -2.93 -4.99 -11.76
CA ARG A 123 -4.10 -4.82 -12.63
C ARG A 123 -4.87 -6.14 -12.75
N ALA A 124 -6.00 -6.09 -13.47
CA ALA A 124 -6.77 -7.28 -13.79
C ALA A 124 -6.01 -8.28 -14.68
N ASP A 125 -5.16 -7.80 -15.57
CA ASP A 125 -4.50 -8.56 -16.64
C ASP A 125 -2.99 -8.72 -16.46
N ASP A 126 -2.36 -7.87 -15.65
CA ASP A 126 -0.91 -7.86 -15.45
C ASP A 126 -0.54 -7.35 -14.05
N ALA A 127 0.65 -7.69 -13.58
CA ALA A 127 1.18 -7.22 -12.31
C ALA A 127 2.71 -7.20 -12.32
N THR A 128 3.29 -6.45 -11.39
CA THR A 128 4.73 -6.51 -11.14
C THR A 128 5.15 -7.95 -10.80
N PRO A 129 6.28 -8.48 -11.32
CA PRO A 129 6.75 -9.81 -10.95
C PRO A 129 6.87 -10.00 -9.43
N GLY A 130 6.31 -11.09 -8.91
CA GLY A 130 6.13 -11.32 -7.48
C GLY A 130 4.74 -10.93 -6.95
N TYR A 131 3.84 -10.44 -7.82
CA TYR A 131 2.45 -10.12 -7.51
C TYR A 131 1.49 -10.90 -8.42
N LEU A 132 0.29 -11.14 -7.91
CA LEU A 132 -0.80 -11.85 -8.58
C LEU A 132 -1.74 -10.85 -9.25
N PRO A 133 -1.91 -10.88 -10.59
CA PRO A 133 -2.91 -10.06 -11.28
C PRO A 133 -4.34 -10.54 -10.97
N GLY A 134 -5.34 -9.77 -11.39
CA GLY A 134 -6.76 -10.08 -11.24
C GLY A 134 -7.40 -9.50 -9.97
N PRO A 135 -8.71 -9.70 -9.77
CA PRO A 135 -9.34 -9.55 -8.46
C PRO A 135 -8.99 -10.70 -7.50
#